data_AF-A0A2V9QFY7-F1
#
_entry.id   AF-A0A2V9QFY7-F1
#
_cell.length_a   1.000
_cell.length_b   1.000
_cell.length_c   1.000
_cell.angle_alpha   90.00
_cell.angle_beta   90.00
_cell.angle_gamma   90.00
#
_symmetry.space_group_name_H-M   'P 1'
#
loop_
_entity.id
_entity.type
_entity.pdbx_description
1 polymer ?
#
loop_
_entity_poly.entity_id
_entity_poly.type
_entity_poly.pdbx_seq_one_letter_code
_entity_poly.pdbx_strand_id
1 'polypeptide(L)'
;MGLIVLTLCLAGIGGRKYCFVATAHAQTQDWEPSIRKFEEQDKVNPPKSGGIVFAGSSSFARWETLLDEMKPLNVINRGFGGSQYSDLNQYAKRIVVAYNPRAVVV
;
A
#
# COMPACT_ATOMS: atom_id res chain seq x y z
N MET A 1 -25.51 -29.01 -49.40
CA MET A 1 -25.44 -29.03 -47.93
C MET A 1 -24.03 -29.38 -47.53
N GLY A 2 -23.30 -28.44 -46.91
CA GLY A 2 -21.99 -28.66 -46.26
C GLY A 2 -20.75 -28.40 -47.13
N LEU A 3 -20.39 -27.13 -47.32
CA LEU A 3 -19.09 -26.73 -47.89
C LEU A 3 -18.05 -26.67 -46.77
N ILE A 4 -16.96 -27.43 -46.91
CA ILE A 4 -15.72 -27.26 -46.15
C ILE A 4 -14.94 -26.13 -46.82
N VAL A 5 -14.63 -25.05 -46.11
CA VAL A 5 -13.47 -24.19 -46.41
C VAL A 5 -12.85 -23.72 -45.09
N LEU A 6 -11.73 -24.35 -44.75
CA LEU A 6 -10.80 -23.93 -43.72
C LEU A 6 -10.14 -22.62 -44.20
N THR A 7 -10.55 -21.47 -43.65
CA THR A 7 -9.85 -20.19 -43.89
C THR A 7 -9.13 -19.78 -42.62
N LEU A 8 -7.84 -20.08 -42.57
CA LEU A 8 -6.86 -19.45 -41.70
C LEU A 8 -6.83 -17.94 -42.01
N CYS A 9 -7.55 -17.14 -41.24
CA CYS A 9 -7.36 -15.69 -41.22
C CYS A 9 -6.19 -15.34 -40.28
N LEU A 10 -4.98 -15.44 -40.81
CA LEU A 10 -3.85 -14.63 -40.38
C LEU A 10 -4.09 -13.19 -40.88
N ALA A 11 -4.60 -12.31 -40.03
CA ALA A 11 -4.55 -10.88 -40.30
C ALA A 11 -4.64 -10.07 -39.00
N GLY A 12 -3.55 -9.35 -38.71
CA GLY A 12 -3.58 -8.18 -37.87
C GLY A 12 -2.99 -8.34 -36.48
N ILE A 13 -1.66 -8.31 -36.39
CA ILE A 13 -0.98 -7.70 -35.24
C ILE A 13 -1.33 -6.20 -35.28
N GLY A 14 -2.55 -5.88 -34.87
CA GLY A 14 -3.00 -4.53 -34.62
C GLY A 14 -2.41 -4.13 -33.28
N GLY A 15 -1.25 -3.46 -33.31
CA GLY A 15 -0.64 -2.84 -32.14
C GLY A 15 -1.66 -1.93 -31.47
N ARG A 16 -2.39 -2.47 -30.50
CA ARG A 16 -3.28 -1.71 -29.64
C ARG A 16 -2.37 -0.81 -28.85
N LYS A 17 -2.23 0.43 -29.32
CA LYS A 17 -1.59 1.49 -28.55
C LYS A 17 -2.41 1.61 -27.27
N TYR A 18 -1.95 0.92 -26.22
CA TYR A 18 -2.30 1.27 -24.87
C TYR A 18 -1.75 2.68 -24.69
N CYS A 19 -2.54 3.68 -25.07
CA CYS A 19 -2.35 5.03 -24.58
C CYS A 19 -2.70 4.92 -23.09
N PHE A 20 -1.70 4.58 -22.29
CA PHE A 20 -1.78 4.77 -20.86
C PHE A 20 -1.79 6.29 -20.68
N VAL A 21 -2.98 6.85 -20.74
CA VAL A 21 -3.22 8.20 -20.24
C VAL A 21 -2.97 8.07 -18.74
N ALA A 22 -1.73 8.27 -18.33
CA ALA A 22 -1.39 8.56 -16.95
C ALA A 22 -2.05 9.91 -16.66
N THR A 23 -3.33 9.89 -16.28
CA THR A 23 -3.88 10.99 -15.52
C THR A 23 -3.04 11.02 -14.25
N ALA A 24 -2.11 11.97 -14.18
CA ALA A 24 -1.49 12.37 -12.93
C ALA A 24 -2.63 12.93 -12.08
N HIS A 25 -3.36 12.03 -11.41
CA HIS A 25 -4.39 12.36 -10.45
C HIS A 25 -3.64 12.85 -9.22
N ALA A 26 -3.18 14.10 -9.25
CA ALA A 26 -2.88 14.84 -8.03
C ALA A 26 -4.22 15.18 -7.37
N GLN A 27 -4.97 14.15 -6.98
CA GLN A 27 -5.98 14.31 -5.95
C GLN A 27 -5.17 14.43 -4.67
N THR A 28 -5.29 15.56 -3.98
CA THR A 28 -4.77 15.72 -2.64
C THR A 28 -5.56 14.77 -1.75
N GLN A 29 -5.11 13.53 -1.67
CA GLN A 29 -5.78 12.51 -0.89
C GLN A 29 -5.48 12.80 0.58
N ASP A 30 -6.50 13.19 1.33
CA ASP A 30 -6.36 13.43 2.76
C ASP A 30 -6.29 12.09 3.50
N TRP A 31 -5.13 11.82 4.10
CA TRP A 31 -4.88 10.61 4.87
C TRP A 31 -5.19 10.77 6.36
N GLU A 32 -5.56 11.97 6.82
CA GLU A 32 -5.89 12.25 8.22
C GLU A 32 -6.84 11.22 8.87
N PRO A 33 -7.91 10.74 8.21
CA PRO A 33 -8.78 9.71 8.79
C PRO A 33 -8.04 8.39 9.08
N SER A 34 -7.09 8.01 8.23
CA SER A 34 -6.28 6.81 8.44
C SER A 34 -5.31 7.01 9.62
N ILE A 35 -4.73 8.21 9.74
CA ILE A 35 -3.83 8.54 10.85
C ILE A 35 -4.57 8.52 12.19
N ARG A 36 -5.75 9.13 12.25
CA ARG A 36 -6.59 9.12 13.45
C ARG A 36 -7.02 7.73 13.86
N LYS A 37 -7.32 6.85 12.90
CA LYS A 37 -7.61 5.45 13.18
C LYS A 37 -6.45 4.77 13.92
N PHE A 38 -5.20 5.01 13.51
CA PHE A 38 -4.04 4.49 14.24
C PHE A 38 -3.94 5.08 15.65
N GLU A 39 -4.12 6.39 15.80
CA GLU A 39 -4.06 7.04 17.12
C GLU A 39 -5.16 6.55 18.07
N GLU A 40 -6.36 6.27 17.55
CA GLU A 40 -7.46 5.67 18.31
C GLU A 40 -7.15 4.23 18.71
N GLN A 41 -6.60 3.43 17.80
CA GLN A 41 -6.14 2.07 18.10
C GLN A 41 -5.06 2.08 19.19
N ASP A 42 -4.15 3.05 19.16
CA ASP A 42 -3.06 3.15 20.13
C ASP A 42 -3.53 3.58 21.52
N LYS A 43 -4.63 4.33 21.61
CA LYS A 43 -5.27 4.63 22.90
C LYS A 43 -5.84 3.36 23.56
N VAL A 44 -6.35 2.43 22.75
CA VAL A 44 -6.95 1.18 23.23
C VAL A 44 -5.88 0.12 23.52
N ASN A 45 -4.89 -0.01 22.63
CA ASN A 45 -3.80 -0.98 22.75
C ASN A 45 -2.47 -0.31 22.38
N PRO A 46 -1.80 0.32 23.35
CA PRO A 46 -0.57 1.07 23.10
C PRO A 46 0.54 0.18 22.54
N PRO A 47 1.13 0.50 21.37
CA PRO A 47 2.26 -0.23 20.85
C PRO A 47 3.47 -0.13 21.80
N LYS A 48 4.22 -1.23 21.91
CA LYS A 48 5.48 -1.23 22.68
C LYS A 48 6.51 -0.34 21.99
N SER A 49 7.12 0.56 22.76
CA SER A 49 8.24 1.40 22.32
C SER A 49 9.44 0.55 21.86
N GLY A 50 10.24 1.05 20.91
CA GLY A 50 11.43 0.36 20.41
C GLY A 50 11.16 -0.77 19.41
N GLY A 51 9.94 -0.88 18.89
CA GLY A 51 9.55 -1.85 17.86
C GLY A 51 10.10 -1.54 16.46
N ILE A 52 9.73 -2.38 15.49
CA ILE A 52 9.96 -2.15 14.05
C ILE A 52 8.65 -1.65 13.44
N VAL A 53 8.69 -0.50 12.78
CA VAL A 53 7.51 0.09 12.14
C VAL A 53 7.54 -0.21 10.64
N PHE A 54 6.49 -0.84 10.12
CA PHE A 54 6.25 -1.01 8.69
C PHE A 54 5.31 0.10 8.23
N ALA A 55 5.81 1.05 7.45
CA ALA A 55 5.06 2.22 7.02
C ALA A 55 5.08 2.32 5.50
N GLY A 56 3.90 2.49 4.88
CA GLY A 56 3.82 2.64 3.43
C GLY A 56 2.40 2.54 2.91
N SER A 57 2.29 2.11 1.66
CA SER A 57 1.01 2.08 0.95
C SER A 57 0.31 0.73 1.09
N SER A 58 -0.54 0.43 0.11
CA SER A 58 -1.41 -0.75 0.04
C SER A 58 -0.71 -2.10 0.26
N SER A 59 0.60 -2.23 0.06
CA SER A 59 1.35 -3.47 0.32
C SER A 59 1.39 -3.77 1.82
N PHE A 60 1.74 -2.79 2.64
CA PHE A 60 1.71 -2.95 4.10
C PHE A 60 0.28 -2.93 4.63
N ALA A 61 -0.58 -2.06 4.08
CA ALA A 61 -1.97 -1.95 4.54
C ALA A 61 -2.76 -3.29 4.41
N ARG A 62 -2.39 -4.15 3.45
CA ARG A 62 -3.02 -5.45 3.20
C ARG A 62 -2.32 -6.64 3.86
N TRP A 63 -1.22 -6.41 4.57
CA TRP A 63 -0.48 -7.47 5.24
C TRP A 63 -1.07 -7.77 6.63
N GLU A 64 -2.19 -8.48 6.63
CA GLU A 64 -2.97 -8.79 7.83
C GLU A 64 -2.23 -9.71 8.81
N THR A 65 -1.39 -10.61 8.28
CA THR A 65 -0.62 -11.60 9.06
C THR A 65 0.75 -11.10 9.53
N LEU A 66 1.10 -9.82 9.29
CA LEU A 66 2.44 -9.27 9.57
C LEU A 66 2.93 -9.55 10.99
N LEU A 67 2.06 -9.34 11.99
CA LEU A 67 2.44 -9.50 13.41
C LEU A 67 2.77 -10.95 13.76
N ASP A 68 2.08 -11.91 13.13
CA ASP A 68 2.30 -13.34 13.37
C ASP A 68 3.54 -13.84 12.64
N GLU A 69 3.72 -13.44 11.39
CA GLU A 69 4.85 -13.85 10.54
C GLU A 69 6.19 -13.27 11.02
N MET A 70 6.17 -12.11 11.70
CA MET A 70 7.38 -11.47 12.20
C MET A 70 7.78 -11.93 13.61
N LYS A 71 7.04 -12.84 14.25
CA LYS A 71 7.42 -13.37 15.58
C LYS A 71 8.84 -13.95 15.57
N PRO A 72 9.66 -13.72 16.62
CA PRO A 72 9.33 -13.05 17.88
C PRO A 72 9.56 -11.52 17.86
N LEU A 73 9.74 -10.90 16.69
CA LEU A 73 9.98 -9.47 16.58
C LEU A 73 8.73 -8.67 16.97
N ASN A 74 8.93 -7.58 17.72
CA ASN A 74 7.89 -6.61 18.00
C ASN A 74 7.73 -5.67 16.82
N VAL A 75 6.66 -5.85 16.03
CA VAL A 75 6.39 -5.08 14.81
C VAL A 75 5.06 -4.34 14.89
N ILE A 76 4.97 -3.23 14.17
CA ILE A 76 3.78 -2.37 14.10
C ILE A 76 3.47 -2.11 12.63
N ASN A 77 2.23 -2.37 12.19
CA ASN A 77 1.77 -2.03 10.84
C ASN A 77 1.16 -0.61 10.82
N ARG A 78 1.73 0.25 9.98
CA ARG A 78 1.31 1.64 9.72
C ARG A 78 1.19 1.90 8.22
N GLY A 79 0.80 0.87 7.46
CA GLY A 79 0.45 0.99 6.05
C GLY A 79 -0.95 1.58 5.85
N PHE A 80 -1.10 2.56 4.96
CA PHE A 80 -2.39 3.17 4.62
C PHE A 80 -2.47 3.52 3.13
N GLY A 81 -3.59 3.13 2.50
CA GLY A 81 -4.09 3.52 1.17
C GLY A 81 -3.08 3.69 0.03
N GLY A 82 -3.43 4.32 -1.09
CA GLY A 82 -2.52 4.61 -2.21
C GLY A 82 -1.47 5.69 -1.91
N SER A 83 -0.92 5.71 -0.69
CA SER A 83 0.01 6.74 -0.23
C SER A 83 1.33 6.70 -1.00
N GLN A 84 1.89 7.88 -1.23
CA GLN A 84 3.26 8.06 -1.72
C GLN A 84 4.21 8.34 -0.56
N TYR A 85 5.52 8.32 -0.83
CA TYR A 85 6.53 8.67 0.18
C TYR A 85 6.34 10.08 0.76
N SER A 86 5.86 11.03 -0.04
CA SER A 86 5.51 12.38 0.42
C SER A 86 4.44 12.36 1.52
N ASP A 87 3.42 11.51 1.35
CA ASP A 87 2.32 11.38 2.29
C ASP A 87 2.81 10.73 3.59
N LEU A 88 3.65 9.69 3.48
CA LEU A 88 4.31 9.09 4.65
C LEU A 88 5.13 10.13 5.43
N ASN A 89 5.93 10.93 4.73
CA ASN A 89 6.77 11.94 5.34
C ASN A 89 5.94 13.01 6.07
N GLN A 90 4.79 13.41 5.52
CA GLN A 90 3.87 14.36 6.14
C GLN A 90 3.39 13.87 7.52
N TYR A 91 3.12 12.57 7.67
CA TYR A 91 2.57 11.99 8.90
C TYR A 91 3.59 11.22 9.74
N ALA A 92 4.86 11.15 9.32
CA ALA A 92 5.90 10.32 9.95
C ALA A 92 6.06 10.58 11.45
N LYS A 93 5.91 11.83 11.91
CA LYS A 93 5.98 12.15 13.34
C LYS A 93 4.92 11.41 14.17
N ARG A 94 3.72 11.22 13.62
CA ARG A 94 2.55 10.62 14.30
C ARG A 94 2.53 9.10 14.20
N ILE A 95 2.93 8.55 13.05
CA ILE A 95 2.80 7.11 12.77
C ILE A 95 4.13 6.35 12.69
N VAL A 96 5.27 7.02 12.87
CA VAL A 96 6.58 6.37 12.91
C VAL A 96 7.33 6.80 14.16
N VAL A 97 7.63 8.09 14.27
CA VAL A 97 8.50 8.62 15.34
C VAL A 97 7.87 8.48 16.72
N ALA A 98 6.54 8.57 16.82
CA ALA A 98 5.78 8.42 18.07
C ALA A 98 6.09 7.11 18.82
N TYR A 99 6.53 6.07 18.12
CA TYR A 99 6.82 4.75 18.71
C TYR A 99 8.28 4.54 19.10
N ASN A 100 9.14 5.55 18.91
CA ASN A 100 10.60 5.47 19.11
C ASN A 100 11.19 4.17 18.51
N PRO A 101 11.01 3.93 17.20
CA PRO A 101 11.32 2.65 16.59
C PRO A 101 12.83 2.41 16.52
N ARG A 102 13.23 1.14 16.60
CA ARG A 102 14.62 0.74 16.34
C ARG A 102 14.93 0.58 14.85
N ALA A 103 13.90 0.38 14.03
CA ALA A 103 13.99 0.24 12.59
C ALA A 103 12.65 0.61 11.92
N VAL A 104 12.72 1.07 10.68
CA VAL A 104 11.56 1.41 9.86
C VAL A 104 11.70 0.70 8.52
N VAL A 105 10.63 0.07 8.07
CA VAL A 105 10.52 -0.56 6.74
C VAL A 105 9.55 0.29 5.92
N VAL A 106 9.97 0.70 4.72
CA VAL A 106 9.26 1.61 3.81
C VAL A 106 9.18 1.03 2.41
#